data_AF-A0A2A4J3Q5-F1
#
_entry.id   AF-A0A2A4J3Q5-F1
#
_cell.length_a   1.000
_cell.length_b   1.000
_cell.length_c   1.000
_cell.angle_alpha   90.00
_cell.angle_beta   90.00
_cell.angle_gamma   90.00
#
_symmetry.space_group_name_H-M   'P 1'
#
loop_
_entity.id
_entity.type
_entity.pdbx_description
1 polymer ?
#
loop_
_entity_poly.entity_id
_entity_poly.type
_entity_poly.pdbx_seq_one_letter_code
_entity_poly.pdbx_strand_id
1 'polypeptide(L)'
;MTLVSGIVLYFNLPRHEFGRVQTVLFPVYYAFNAIISLLALLAYYRTQCLTQFEQTSWVQLALLLAVFSIESYVRLRLVRPMLRAKHVKTQMEEAAGGGQEVGRLILGELAHCPRYLRVLKTFRTYHSSIAMGTMIALGCSIYSTMIIVDSMCR
;
A
#
# COMPACT_ATOMS: atom_id res chain seq x y z
N MET A 1 -5.32 5.86 -4.65
CA MET A 1 -4.36 6.65 -5.45
C MET A 1 -3.83 5.77 -6.54
N THR A 2 -3.77 6.26 -7.77
CA THR A 2 -2.79 5.73 -8.72
C THR A 2 -1.40 6.22 -8.29
N LEU A 3 -0.36 5.43 -8.56
CA LEU A 3 1.03 5.81 -8.27
C LEU A 3 1.35 7.20 -8.86
N VAL A 4 0.81 7.49 -10.05
CA VAL A 4 0.88 8.78 -10.73
C VAL A 4 0.27 9.91 -9.89
N SER A 5 -0.96 9.75 -9.40
CA SER A 5 -1.62 10.76 -8.56
C SER A 5 -0.85 11.02 -7.26
N GLY A 6 -0.28 9.97 -6.65
CA GLY A 6 0.57 10.11 -5.46
C GLY A 6 1.82 10.96 -5.71
N ILE A 7 2.50 10.73 -6.85
CA ILE A 7 3.69 11.51 -7.26
C ILE A 7 3.30 12.97 -7.52
N VAL A 8 2.24 13.20 -8.29
CA VAL A 8 1.77 14.56 -8.60
C VAL A 8 1.47 15.32 -7.31
N LEU A 9 0.72 14.73 -6.38
CA LEU A 9 0.37 15.42 -5.13
C LEU A 9 1.58 15.67 -4.22
N TYR A 10 2.57 14.78 -4.22
CA TYR A 10 3.82 15.00 -3.48
C TYR A 10 4.57 16.25 -3.95
N PHE A 11 4.55 16.53 -5.26
CA PHE A 11 5.23 17.69 -5.84
C PHE A 11 4.38 18.96 -5.93
N ASN A 12 3.06 18.87 -5.69
CA ASN A 12 2.14 20.00 -5.88
C ASN A 12 1.40 20.43 -4.62
N LEU A 13 1.39 19.64 -3.54
CA LEU A 13 0.74 20.00 -2.29
C LEU A 13 1.73 20.24 -1.15
N PRO A 14 1.41 21.18 -0.22
CA PRO A 14 2.08 21.26 1.06
C PRO A 14 2.06 19.92 1.80
N ARG A 15 3.14 19.60 2.50
CA ARG A 15 3.35 18.31 3.16
C ARG A 15 2.22 17.90 4.10
N HIS A 16 1.65 18.85 4.85
CA HIS A 16 0.53 18.58 5.75
C HIS A 16 -0.78 18.32 5.01
N GLU A 17 -1.05 19.05 3.92
CA GLU A 17 -2.22 18.83 3.07
C GLU A 17 -2.15 17.48 2.36
N PHE A 18 -0.99 17.17 1.76
CA PHE A 18 -0.72 15.83 1.23
C PHE A 18 -0.87 14.76 2.31
N GLY A 19 -0.41 15.08 3.53
CA GLY A 19 -0.59 14.29 4.73
C GLY A 19 -2.06 13.97 5.01
N ARG A 20 -2.93 14.98 4.96
CA ARG A 20 -4.37 14.86 5.24
C ARG A 20 -5.11 14.06 4.18
N VAL A 21 -4.75 14.21 2.91
CA VAL A 21 -5.30 13.38 1.82
C VAL A 21 -4.98 11.90 2.06
N GLN A 22 -3.72 11.61 2.38
CA GLN A 22 -3.25 10.25 2.62
C GLN A 22 -3.90 9.57 3.84
N THR A 23 -4.29 10.31 4.90
CA THR A 23 -4.92 9.68 6.10
C THR A 23 -6.32 9.15 5.82
N VAL A 24 -7.08 9.81 4.95
CA VAL A 24 -8.40 9.34 4.52
C VAL A 24 -8.25 8.27 3.44
N LEU A 25 -7.31 8.46 2.52
CA LEU A 25 -7.25 7.64 1.33
C LEU A 25 -6.55 6.29 1.52
N PHE A 26 -5.51 6.21 2.34
CA PHE A 26 -4.81 4.94 2.57
C PHE A 26 -5.73 3.85 3.14
N PRO A 27 -6.56 4.10 4.18
CA PRO A 27 -7.52 3.10 4.67
C PRO A 27 -8.47 2.57 3.59
N VAL A 28 -9.00 3.47 2.76
CA VAL A 28 -9.95 3.11 1.69
C VAL A 28 -9.25 2.32 0.60
N TYR A 29 -8.09 2.79 0.14
CA TYR A 29 -7.30 2.13 -0.88
C TYR A 29 -6.91 0.70 -0.50
N TYR A 30 -6.31 0.51 0.68
CA TYR A 30 -5.91 -0.83 1.12
C TYR A 30 -7.09 -1.74 1.47
N ALA A 31 -8.25 -1.17 1.86
CA ALA A 31 -9.48 -1.97 2.02
C ALA A 31 -9.98 -2.47 0.67
N PHE A 32 -10.05 -1.56 -0.31
CA PHE A 32 -10.50 -1.87 -1.65
C PHE A 32 -9.62 -2.93 -2.30
N ASN A 33 -8.30 -2.79 -2.23
CA ASN A 33 -7.36 -3.79 -2.74
C ASN A 33 -7.62 -5.18 -2.13
N ALA A 34 -7.68 -5.30 -0.80
CA ALA A 34 -7.93 -6.58 -0.13
C ALA A 34 -9.28 -7.21 -0.51
N ILE A 35 -10.31 -6.40 -0.76
CA ILE A 35 -11.62 -6.88 -1.23
C ILE A 35 -11.51 -7.38 -2.68
N ILE A 36 -10.85 -6.62 -3.56
CA ILE A 36 -10.67 -7.02 -4.96
C ILE A 36 -9.83 -8.29 -5.09
N SER A 37 -8.75 -8.44 -4.31
CA SER A 37 -7.96 -9.68 -4.31
C SER A 37 -8.73 -10.87 -3.75
N LEU A 38 -9.59 -10.66 -2.74
CA LEU A 38 -10.52 -11.69 -2.28
C LEU A 38 -11.50 -12.11 -3.39
N LEU A 39 -12.11 -11.14 -4.07
CA LEU A 39 -13.02 -11.41 -5.18
C LEU A 39 -12.32 -12.15 -6.33
N ALA A 40 -11.09 -11.78 -6.66
CA ALA A 40 -10.30 -12.48 -7.67
C ALA A 40 -10.02 -13.94 -7.28
N LEU A 41 -9.66 -14.19 -6.01
CA LEU A 41 -9.46 -15.54 -5.50
C LEU A 41 -10.74 -16.37 -5.52
N LEU A 42 -11.88 -15.79 -5.09
CA LEU A 42 -13.19 -16.45 -5.10
C LEU A 42 -13.67 -16.73 -6.53
N ALA A 43 -13.48 -15.79 -7.44
CA ALA A 43 -13.81 -15.95 -8.85
C ALA A 43 -12.99 -17.09 -9.47
N TYR A 44 -11.68 -17.12 -9.24
CA TYR A 44 -10.82 -18.20 -9.72
C TYR A 44 -11.26 -19.55 -9.15
N TYR A 45 -11.49 -19.63 -7.85
CA TYR A 45 -11.96 -20.86 -7.20
C TYR A 45 -13.29 -21.35 -7.79
N ARG A 46 -14.25 -20.44 -8.01
CA ARG A 46 -15.53 -20.77 -8.64
C ARG A 46 -15.36 -21.29 -10.07
N THR A 47 -14.49 -20.68 -10.87
CA THR A 47 -14.18 -21.16 -12.21
C THR A 47 -13.59 -22.57 -12.17
N GLN A 48 -12.67 -22.85 -11.26
CA GLN A 48 -12.08 -24.20 -11.13
C GLN A 48 -13.09 -25.26 -10.70
N CYS A 49 -14.06 -24.92 -9.85
CA CYS A 49 -15.16 -25.84 -9.52
C CYS A 49 -16.03 -26.19 -10.73
N LEU A 50 -16.27 -25.22 -11.64
CA LEU A 50 -17.06 -25.45 -12.86
C LEU A 50 -16.29 -26.29 -13.90
N THR A 51 -14.98 -26.12 -13.99
CA THR A 51 -14.12 -26.87 -14.92
C THR A 51 -13.58 -28.19 -14.33
N GLN A 52 -14.11 -28.64 -13.19
CA GLN A 52 -13.67 -29.84 -12.47
C GLN A 52 -12.14 -29.91 -12.24
N PHE A 53 -11.50 -28.75 -12.03
CA PHE A 53 -10.06 -28.63 -11.84
C PHE A 53 -9.19 -29.16 -12.99
N GLU A 54 -9.76 -29.36 -14.18
CA GLU A 54 -9.04 -29.93 -15.33
C GLU A 54 -7.92 -29.00 -15.84
N GLN A 55 -8.10 -27.68 -15.70
CA GLN A 55 -7.16 -26.63 -16.10
C GLN A 55 -6.58 -25.87 -14.89
N THR A 56 -6.43 -26.53 -13.74
CA THR A 56 -5.94 -25.87 -12.53
C THR A 56 -4.43 -25.65 -12.58
N SER A 57 -4.03 -24.39 -12.60
CA SER A 57 -2.66 -24.00 -12.25
C SER A 57 -2.56 -23.79 -10.74
N TRP A 58 -2.03 -24.78 -10.03
CA TRP A 58 -1.72 -24.64 -8.59
C TRP A 58 -0.83 -23.43 -8.29
N VAL A 59 0.02 -23.05 -9.25
CA VAL A 59 0.84 -21.83 -9.20
C VAL A 59 -0.05 -20.58 -9.17
N GLN A 60 -1.06 -20.51 -10.03
CA GLN A 60 -1.99 -19.38 -10.06
C GLN A 60 -2.79 -19.26 -8.76
N LEU A 61 -3.30 -20.37 -8.23
CA LEU A 61 -4.00 -20.37 -6.94
C LEU A 61 -3.10 -19.88 -5.80
N ALA A 62 -1.86 -20.37 -5.74
CA ALA A 62 -0.88 -19.96 -4.74
C ALA A 62 -0.55 -18.46 -4.84
N LEU A 63 -0.40 -17.92 -6.06
CA LEU A 63 -0.16 -16.50 -6.30
C LEU A 63 -1.33 -15.64 -5.84
N LEU A 64 -2.57 -15.99 -6.19
CA LEU A 64 -3.76 -15.25 -5.78
C LEU A 64 -3.94 -15.26 -4.25
N LEU A 65 -3.68 -16.41 -3.62
CA LEU A 65 -3.71 -16.53 -2.16
C LEU A 65 -2.61 -15.69 -1.50
N ALA A 66 -1.40 -15.67 -2.05
CA ALA A 66 -0.30 -14.85 -1.56
C ALA A 66 -0.64 -13.36 -1.67
N VAL A 67 -1.16 -12.90 -2.81
CA VAL A 67 -1.61 -11.51 -3.03
C VAL A 67 -2.65 -11.12 -1.98
N PHE A 68 -3.72 -11.91 -1.85
CA PHE A 68 -4.77 -11.64 -0.87
C PHE A 68 -4.23 -11.59 0.58
N SER A 69 -3.34 -12.50 0.92
CA SER A 69 -2.74 -12.56 2.26
C SER A 69 -1.88 -11.32 2.56
N ILE A 70 -1.07 -10.88 1.59
CA ILE A 70 -0.22 -9.69 1.72
C ILE A 70 -1.10 -8.43 1.86
N GLU A 71 -2.09 -8.25 0.99
CA GLU A 71 -2.96 -7.07 1.01
C GLU A 71 -3.82 -7.01 2.29
N SER A 72 -4.35 -8.15 2.73
CA SER A 72 -5.07 -8.27 4.00
C SER A 72 -4.17 -7.95 5.20
N TYR A 73 -2.94 -8.46 5.22
CA TYR A 73 -1.99 -8.17 6.27
C TYR A 73 -1.64 -6.68 6.33
N VAL A 74 -1.36 -6.05 5.18
CA VAL A 74 -1.13 -4.61 5.06
C VAL A 74 -2.32 -3.85 5.64
N ARG A 75 -3.54 -4.16 5.21
CA ARG A 75 -4.77 -3.47 5.62
C ARG A 75 -5.06 -3.60 7.11
N LEU A 76 -4.92 -4.81 7.66
CA LEU A 76 -5.32 -5.13 9.03
C LEU A 76 -4.25 -4.76 10.07
N ARG A 77 -2.97 -4.92 9.73
CA ARG A 77 -1.86 -4.78 10.68
C ARG A 77 -0.99 -3.56 10.47
N LEU A 78 -0.73 -3.14 9.23
CA LEU A 78 0.28 -2.11 8.96
C LEU A 78 -0.30 -0.70 8.76
N VAL A 79 -1.50 -0.58 8.20
CA VAL A 79 -2.09 0.75 7.91
C VAL A 79 -2.36 1.56 9.19
N ARG A 80 -2.94 0.93 10.23
CA ARG A 80 -3.25 1.61 11.50
C ARG A 80 -2.01 2.17 12.20
N PRO A 81 -0.93 1.40 12.47
CA PRO A 81 0.26 1.93 13.12
C PRO A 81 0.99 2.97 12.25
N MET A 82 1.01 2.80 10.93
CA MET A 82 1.57 3.82 10.03
C MET A 82 0.86 5.17 10.18
N LEU A 83 -0.48 5.16 10.20
CA LEU A 83 -1.26 6.40 10.34
C LEU A 83 -1.07 7.06 11.71
N ARG A 84 -0.93 6.27 12.78
CA ARG A 84 -0.58 6.81 14.11
C ARG A 84 0.81 7.46 14.11
N ALA A 85 1.82 6.77 13.59
CA ALA A 85 3.17 7.31 13.51
C ALA A 85 3.21 8.61 12.68
N LYS A 86 2.44 8.66 11.59
CA LYS A 86 2.28 9.85 10.77
C LYS A 86 1.60 11.00 11.53
N HIS A 87 0.52 10.73 12.25
CA HIS A 87 -0.19 11.76 13.00
C HIS A 87 0.71 12.38 14.07
N VAL A 88 1.44 11.56 14.83
CA VAL A 88 2.42 12.03 15.81
C VAL A 88 3.52 12.86 15.14
N LYS A 89 4.05 12.40 13.99
CA LYS A 89 5.03 13.16 13.21
C LYS A 89 4.49 14.53 12.81
N THR A 90 3.28 14.60 12.27
CA THR A 90 2.64 15.84 11.83
C THR A 90 2.41 16.80 12.98
N GLN A 91 1.93 16.34 14.14
CA GLN A 91 1.79 17.19 15.33
C GLN A 91 3.12 17.79 15.79
N MET A 92 4.23 17.04 15.71
CA MET A 92 5.55 17.56 16.04
C MET A 92 6.04 18.58 15.00
N GLU A 93 5.78 18.34 13.71
CA GLU A 93 6.09 19.29 12.62
C GLU A 93 5.27 20.60 12.78
N GLU A 94 3.99 20.51 13.13
CA GLU A 94 3.10 21.66 13.40
C GLU A 94 3.56 22.49 14.62
N ALA A 95 3.91 21.83 15.73
CA ALA A 95 4.37 22.52 16.94
C ALA A 95 5.66 23.32 16.76
N ALA A 96 6.48 22.95 15.78
CA ALA A 96 7.70 23.63 15.41
C ALA A 96 7.52 24.64 14.25
N GLY A 97 6.28 24.89 13.83
CA GLY A 97 5.95 25.86 12.76
C GLY A 97 6.28 25.39 11.34
N GLY A 98 6.53 24.09 11.13
CA GLY A 98 6.87 23.51 9.84
C GLY A 98 5.67 22.98 9.05
N GLY A 99 5.94 22.32 7.91
CA GLY A 99 4.96 21.50 7.19
C GLY A 99 4.25 22.13 5.99
N GLN A 100 4.58 23.39 5.68
CA GLN A 100 4.16 24.07 4.44
C GLN A 100 5.06 23.75 3.24
N GLU A 101 6.12 22.98 3.47
CA GLU A 101 7.07 22.58 2.42
C GLU A 101 6.40 21.71 1.37
N VAL A 102 6.77 21.94 0.11
CA VAL A 102 6.36 21.13 -1.03
C VAL A 102 7.52 20.22 -1.44
N GLY A 103 7.24 18.94 -1.66
CA GLY A 103 8.26 17.95 -1.98
C GLY A 103 9.18 17.61 -0.80
N ARG A 104 10.38 18.19 -0.78
CA ARG A 104 11.46 17.77 0.14
C ARG A 104 11.20 18.22 1.56
N LEU A 105 11.40 17.31 2.53
CA LEU A 105 11.37 17.64 3.95
C LEU A 105 12.56 18.53 4.33
N ILE A 106 12.28 19.68 4.93
CA ILE A 106 13.22 20.57 5.60
C ILE A 106 13.03 20.35 7.10
N LEU A 107 13.97 19.64 7.72
CA LEU A 107 13.84 19.28 9.15
C LEU A 107 14.09 20.45 10.09
N GLY A 108 14.86 21.46 9.66
CA GLY A 108 15.24 22.60 10.49
C GLY A 108 15.73 22.17 11.89
N GLU A 109 15.14 22.75 12.93
CA GLU A 109 15.44 22.46 14.33
C GLU A 109 15.01 21.05 14.77
N LEU A 110 13.99 20.44 14.14
CA LEU A 110 13.54 19.08 14.49
C LEU A 110 14.59 18.02 14.14
N ALA A 111 15.59 18.33 13.31
CA ALA A 111 16.72 17.45 13.04
C ALA A 111 17.49 17.10 14.34
N HIS A 112 17.49 18.00 15.32
CA HIS A 112 18.19 17.82 16.60
C HIS A 112 17.32 17.12 17.65
N CYS A 113 16.03 16.88 17.38
CA CYS A 113 15.14 16.21 18.32
C CYS A 113 15.18 14.67 18.15
N PRO A 114 15.75 13.91 19.09
CA PRO A 114 15.87 12.45 18.98
C PRO A 114 14.50 11.75 18.98
N ARG A 115 13.50 12.34 19.63
CA ARG A 115 12.12 11.85 19.63
C ARG A 115 11.50 11.93 18.24
N TYR A 116 11.71 13.03 17.53
CA TYR A 116 11.20 13.22 16.16
C TYR A 116 11.84 12.21 15.20
N LEU A 117 13.16 12.06 15.24
CA LEU A 117 13.88 11.11 14.39
C LEU A 117 13.40 9.67 14.59
N ARG A 118 13.10 9.27 15.84
CA ARG A 118 12.54 7.96 16.13
C ARG A 118 11.17 7.76 15.48
N VAL A 119 10.26 8.73 15.63
CA VAL A 119 8.93 8.68 15.01
C VAL A 119 9.03 8.67 13.48
N LEU A 120 9.90 9.51 12.90
CA LEU A 120 10.15 9.56 11.47
C LEU A 120 10.68 8.22 10.94
N LYS A 121 11.63 7.59 11.64
CA LYS A 121 12.15 6.27 11.28
C LYS A 121 11.04 5.22 11.34
N THR A 122 10.25 5.19 12.40
CA THR A 122 9.10 4.28 12.53
C THR A 122 8.10 4.46 11.38
N PHE A 123 7.72 5.70 11.07
CA PHE A 123 6.85 6.00 9.94
C PHE A 123 7.44 5.49 8.61
N ARG A 124 8.72 5.78 8.35
CA ARG A 124 9.41 5.34 7.12
C ARG A 124 9.46 3.82 7.02
N THR A 125 9.78 3.12 8.11
CA THR A 125 9.79 1.66 8.15
C THR A 125 8.43 1.09 7.76
N TYR A 126 7.34 1.54 8.41
CA TYR A 126 6.01 1.04 8.05
C TYR A 126 5.62 1.39 6.61
N HIS A 127 5.88 2.61 6.18
CA HIS A 127 5.57 3.04 4.81
C HIS A 127 6.32 2.20 3.77
N SER A 128 7.63 1.98 3.97
CA SER A 128 8.45 1.14 3.09
C SER A 128 8.01 -0.33 3.11
N SER A 129 7.67 -0.90 4.27
CA SER A 129 7.15 -2.27 4.35
C SER A 129 5.84 -2.44 3.60
N ILE A 130 4.92 -1.48 3.72
CA ILE A 130 3.65 -1.48 2.98
C ILE A 130 3.89 -1.34 1.47
N ALA A 131 4.78 -0.42 1.07
CA ALA A 131 5.12 -0.23 -0.34
C ALA A 131 5.73 -1.49 -0.95
N MET A 132 6.67 -2.14 -0.24
CA MET A 132 7.27 -3.41 -0.66
C MET A 132 6.21 -4.51 -0.85
N GLY A 133 5.32 -4.70 0.14
CA GLY A 133 4.24 -5.67 0.04
C GLY A 133 3.32 -5.40 -1.16
N THR A 134 3.01 -4.13 -1.41
CA THR A 134 2.19 -3.73 -2.57
C THR A 134 2.89 -4.02 -3.90
N MET A 135 4.21 -3.83 -3.99
CA MET A 135 4.97 -4.14 -5.21
C MET A 135 5.08 -5.64 -5.47
N ILE A 136 5.24 -6.45 -4.43
CA ILE A 136 5.22 -7.92 -4.55
C ILE A 136 3.84 -8.38 -5.02
N ALA A 137 2.77 -7.87 -4.41
CA ALA A 137 1.40 -8.17 -4.80
C ALA A 137 1.14 -7.82 -6.28
N LEU A 138 1.58 -6.63 -6.71
CA LEU A 138 1.48 -6.21 -8.11
C LEU A 138 2.21 -7.17 -9.07
N GLY A 139 3.45 -7.57 -8.73
CA GLY A 139 4.22 -8.53 -9.52
C GLY A 139 3.53 -9.89 -9.63
N CYS A 140 3.00 -10.41 -8.52
CA CYS A 140 2.23 -11.65 -8.50
C CYS A 140 0.94 -11.55 -9.32
N SER A 141 0.21 -10.43 -9.25
CA SER A 141 -0.99 -10.19 -10.06
C SER A 141 -0.68 -10.12 -11.55
N ILE A 142 0.42 -9.45 -11.94
CA ILE A 142 0.86 -9.41 -13.35
C ILE A 142 1.17 -10.82 -13.85
N TYR A 143 1.99 -11.57 -13.11
CA TYR A 143 2.36 -12.93 -13.50
C TYR A 143 1.14 -13.87 -13.55
N SER A 144 0.23 -13.77 -12.58
CA SER A 144 -1.05 -14.49 -12.62
C SER A 144 -1.88 -14.14 -13.85
N THR A 145 -1.86 -12.88 -14.30
CA THR A 145 -2.57 -12.46 -15.52
C THR A 145 -1.90 -13.04 -16.77
N MET A 146 -0.57 -13.09 -16.81
CA MET A 146 0.17 -13.73 -17.92
C MET A 146 -0.17 -15.22 -18.06
N ILE A 147 -0.31 -15.94 -16.95
CA ILE A 147 -0.74 -17.36 -16.96
C ILE A 147 -2.13 -17.50 -17.61
N ILE A 148 -3.08 -16.63 -17.24
CA ILE A 148 -4.43 -16.65 -17.85
C ILE A 148 -4.34 -16.36 -19.35
N VAL A 149 -3.58 -15.33 -19.75
CA VAL A 149 -3.43 -14.96 -21.16
C VAL A 149 -2.81 -16.10 -21.97
N ASP A 150 -1.76 -16.76 -21.48
CA ASP A 150 -1.16 -17.92 -22.16
C ASP A 150 -2.17 -19.07 -22.32
N SER A 151 -3.03 -19.29 -21.32
CA SER A 151 -4.08 -20.32 -21.38
C SER A 151 -5.18 -20.02 -22.40
N MET A 152 -5.42 -18.75 -22.75
CA MET A 152 -6.41 -18.36 -23.77
C MET A 152 -5.88 -18.44 -25.20
N CYS A 153 -4.56 -18.44 -25.38
CA CYS A 153 -3.91 -18.50 -26.68
C CYS A 153 -3.67 -19.94 -27.18
N ARG A 154 -4.05 -20.95 -26.39
CA ARG A 154 -3.99 -22.38 -26.75
C ARG A 154 -5.38 -22.90 -27.05
#